data_AF-A0A2A4Z135-F1
#
_entry.id   AF-A0A2A4Z135-F1
#
_cell.length_a   1.000
_cell.length_b   1.000
_cell.length_c   1.000
_cell.angle_alpha   90.00
_cell.angle_beta   90.00
_cell.angle_gamma   90.00
#
_symmetry.space_group_name_H-M   'P 1'
#
loop_
_entity.id
_entity.type
_entity.pdbx_description
1 polymer ?
#
loop_
_entity_poly.entity_id
_entity_poly.type
_entity_poly.pdbx_seq_one_letter_code
_entity_poly.pdbx_strand_id
1 'polypeptide(L)' 'MSFSLVNPRQTKHFGDAMGKLAKTDKADALMLAKFSSLMKPKYTLNKDQTIEELGDLLSARRALLKDQTAAKNRQAR' A
#
# COMPACT_ATOMS: atom_id res chain seq x y z
N MET A 1 -14.50 -4.29 -0.20
CA MET A 1 -14.07 -4.15 1.21
C MET A 1 -13.68 -2.69 1.41
N SER A 2 -14.19 -2.00 2.44
CA SER A 2 -13.90 -0.56 2.61
C SER A 2 -12.59 -0.34 3.37
N PHE A 3 -11.72 0.54 2.88
CA PHE A 3 -10.45 0.89 3.52
C PHE A 3 -10.24 2.40 3.49
N SER A 4 -9.30 2.91 4.30
CA SER A 4 -8.90 4.32 4.28
C SER A 4 -7.40 4.42 4.00
N LEU A 5 -7.02 5.07 2.90
CA LEU A 5 -5.64 5.39 2.59
C LEU A 5 -5.22 6.62 3.37
N VAL A 6 -4.17 6.48 4.18
CA VAL A 6 -3.67 7.52 5.07
C VAL A 6 -2.19 7.77 4.83
N ASN A 7 -1.74 9.00 5.03
CA ASN A 7 -0.32 9.33 4.89
C ASN A 7 0.47 8.62 6.01
N PRO A 8 1.48 7.78 5.68
CA PRO A 8 2.27 7.05 6.68
C PRO A 8 2.97 7.96 7.70
N ARG A 9 3.25 9.22 7.36
CA ARG A 9 3.84 10.18 8.28
C ARG A 9 2.87 10.54 9.42
N GLN A 10 1.57 10.62 9.14
CA GLN A 10 0.55 10.97 10.15
C GLN A 10 0.38 9.84 11.17
N THR A 11 0.31 8.60 10.70
CA THR A 11 0.22 7.43 11.59
C THR A 11 1.48 7.27 12.43
N LYS A 12 2.66 7.56 11.85
CA LYS A 12 3.92 7.57 12.59
C LYS A 12 3.93 8.62 13.70
N HIS A 13 3.63 9.89 13.38
CA HIS A 13 3.61 10.96 14.39
C HIS A 13 2.59 10.70 15.50
N PHE A 14 1.45 10.09 15.18
CA PHE A 14 0.51 9.65 16.19
C PHE A 14 1.12 8.59 17.12
N GLY A 15 1.81 7.59 16.57
CA GLY A 15 2.54 6.59 17.36
C GLY A 15 3.63 7.21 18.25
N ASP A 16 4.41 8.15 17.70
CA ASP A 16 5.46 8.88 18.41
C ASP A 16 4.87 9.67 19.59
N ALA A 17 3.77 10.40 19.36
CA ALA A 17 3.06 11.16 20.40
C ALA A 17 2.43 10.26 21.49
N MET A 18 2.10 9.00 21.16
CA MET A 18 1.64 8.01 22.14
C MET A 18 2.78 7.34 22.92
N GLY A 19 4.05 7.66 22.64
CA GLY A 19 5.21 7.08 23.31
C GLY A 19 5.47 5.61 22.96
N LYS A 20 4.91 5.10 21.86
CA LYS A 20 5.13 3.71 21.42
C LYS A 20 6.44 3.61 20.62
N LEU A 21 7.53 3.25 21.30
CA LEU A 21 8.86 3.06 20.68
C LEU A 21 9.12 1.64 20.16
N ALA A 22 8.45 0.62 20.71
CA ALA A 22 8.62 -0.76 20.27
C ALA A 22 7.73 -1.09 19.07
N LYS A 23 8.34 -1.49 17.95
CA LYS A 23 7.62 -1.93 16.75
C LYS A 23 7.55 -3.44 16.66
N THR A 24 6.39 -3.99 17.02
CA THR A 24 5.98 -5.37 16.67
C THR A 24 4.73 -5.30 15.82
N ASP A 25 4.49 -6.29 14.96
CA ASP A 25 3.31 -6.30 14.09
C ASP A 25 2.00 -6.16 14.88
N LYS A 26 1.92 -6.81 16.06
CA LYS A 26 0.78 -6.67 16.99
C LYS A 26 0.63 -5.24 17.52
N ALA A 27 1.73 -4.62 17.93
CA ALA A 27 1.69 -3.26 18.49
C ALA A 27 1.35 -2.21 17.43
N ASP A 28 1.81 -2.40 16.20
CA ASP A 28 1.55 -1.53 15.05
C ASP A 28 0.08 -1.66 14.61
N ALA A 29 -0.45 -2.88 14.49
CA ALA A 29 -1.87 -3.12 14.20
C ALA A 29 -2.79 -2.45 15.23
N LEU A 30 -2.49 -2.57 16.52
CA LEU A 30 -3.24 -1.88 17.58
C LEU A 30 -3.11 -0.36 17.51
N MET A 31 -1.96 0.17 17.10
CA MET A 31 -1.75 1.61 16.91
C MET A 31 -2.61 2.13 15.75
N LEU A 32 -2.60 1.44 14.60
CA LEU A 32 -3.42 1.80 13.44
C LEU A 32 -4.92 1.69 13.73
N ALA A 33 -5.36 0.68 14.48
CA ALA A 33 -6.74 0.56 14.94
C ALA A 33 -7.15 1.76 15.80
N LYS A 34 -6.34 2.13 16.80
CA LYS A 34 -6.57 3.33 17.63
C LYS A 34 -6.60 4.60 16.81
N PHE A 35 -5.62 4.79 15.93
CA PHE A 35 -5.54 5.92 15.00
C PHE A 35 -6.84 6.05 14.20
N SER A 36 -7.31 4.95 13.59
CA SER A 36 -8.54 4.96 12.79
C SER A 36 -9.79 5.30 13.62
N SER A 37 -9.88 4.81 14.85
CA SER A 37 -11.03 5.09 15.73
C SER A 37 -11.11 6.56 16.16
N LEU A 38 -9.95 7.22 16.36
CA LEU A 38 -9.87 8.58 16.86
C LEU A 38 -9.90 9.61 15.72
N MET A 39 -9.10 9.39 14.68
CA MET A 39 -8.95 10.33 13.56
C MET A 39 -10.04 10.17 12.50
N LYS A 40 -10.75 9.02 12.48
CA LYS A 40 -11.83 8.70 11.54
C LYS A 40 -11.49 9.09 10.09
N PRO A 41 -10.36 8.58 9.54
CA PRO A 41 -9.92 8.95 8.22
C PRO A 41 -10.98 8.57 7.18
N LYS A 42 -11.21 9.47 6.21
CA LYS A 42 -12.20 9.26 5.15
C LYS A 42 -11.95 7.93 4.44
N TYR A 43 -13.02 7.18 4.21
CA TYR A 43 -12.95 5.98 3.39
C TYR A 43 -12.46 6.34 1.99
N THR A 44 -11.52 5.55 1.51
CA THR A 44 -11.10 5.58 0.12
C THR A 44 -12.16 4.89 -0.70
N LEU A 45 -12.68 5.61 -1.69
CA LEU A 45 -13.61 5.04 -2.65
C LEU A 45 -12.91 3.93 -3.40
N ASN A 46 -13.62 2.81 -3.59
CA ASN A 46 -13.15 1.78 -4.50
C ASN A 46 -13.02 2.41 -5.88
N LYS A 47 -11.97 2.00 -6.60
CA LYS A 47 -11.86 2.37 -8.01
C LYS A 47 -13.04 1.76 -8.77
N ASP A 48 -13.46 2.43 -9.83
CA ASP A 48 -14.36 1.83 -10.82
C ASP A 48 -13.73 0.52 -11.32
N GLN A 49 -14.53 -0.54 -11.45
CA GLN A 49 -14.09 -1.86 -11.90
C GLN A 49 -13.31 -1.77 -13.21
N THR A 50 -13.75 -0.92 -14.13
CA THR A 50 -13.06 -0.71 -15.42
C THR A 50 -11.64 -0.17 -15.23
N ILE A 51 -11.43 0.71 -14.26
CA ILE A 51 -10.12 1.31 -13.94
C ILE A 51 -9.22 0.28 -13.24
N GLU A 52 -9.80 -0.56 -12.39
CA GLU A 52 -9.09 -1.65 -11.73
C GLU A 52 -8.58 -2.68 -12.75
N GLU A 53 -9.46 -3.17 -13.64
CA GLU A 53 -9.11 -4.11 -14.71
C GLU A 53 -8.03 -3.54 -15.64
N LEU A 54 -8.14 -2.27 -16.03
CA LEU A 54 -7.11 -1.61 -16.83
C LEU A 54 -5.76 -1.54 -16.09
N GLY A 55 -5.79 -1.28 -14.79
CA GLY A 55 -4.60 -1.28 -13.93
C GLY A 55 -3.90 -2.63 -13.88
N ASP A 56 -4.68 -3.71 -13.82
CA ASP A 56 -4.18 -5.09 -13.81
C ASP A 56 -3.54 -5.46 -15.15
N LEU A 57 -4.22 -5.16 -16.27
CA LEU A 57 -3.69 -5.37 -17.61
C LEU A 57 -2.38 -4.58 -17.84
N LEU A 58 -2.33 -3.33 -17.38
CA LEU A 58 -1.13 -2.51 -17.48
C LEU A 58 0.03 -3.08 -16.66
N SER A 59 -0.26 -3.62 -15.48
CA SER A 59 0.72 -4.26 -14.61
C SER A 59 1.27 -5.55 -15.23
N ALA A 60 0.38 -6.40 -15.76
CA ALA A 60 0.75 -7.61 -16.50
C ALA A 60 1.64 -7.29 -17.71
N ARG A 61 1.28 -6.27 -18.50
CA ARG A 61 2.09 -5.81 -19.64
C ARG A 61 3.50 -5.39 -19.20
N ARG A 62 3.63 -4.63 -18.10
CA ARG A 62 4.93 -4.18 -17.58
C ARG A 62 5.80 -5.36 -17.14
N ALA A 63 5.22 -6.37 -16.50
CA ALA A 63 5.94 -7.59 -16.13
C ALA A 63 6.49 -8.32 -17.35
N LEU A 64 5.65 -8.54 -18.38
CA LEU A 64 6.07 -9.20 -19.62
C LEU A 64 7.18 -8.43 -20.36
N LEU A 65 7.12 -7.10 -20.39
CA LEU A 65 8.18 -6.28 -20.98
C LEU A 65 9.51 -6.42 -20.21
N LYS A 66 9.46 -6.47 -18.88
CA LYS A 66 10.64 -6.70 -18.05
C LYS A 66 11.24 -8.08 -18.34
N ASP A 67 10.41 -9.11 -18.46
CA ASP A 67 10.85 -10.47 -18.76
C ASP A 67 11.43 -10.59 -20.16
N GLN A 68 10.80 -9.97 -21.16
CA GLN A 68 11.34 -9.88 -22.52
C GLN A 68 12.71 -9.22 -22.54
N THR A 69 12.87 -8.10 -21.82
CA THR A 69 14.15 -7.39 -21.73
C THR A 69 15.21 -8.26 -21.06
N ALA A 70 14.86 -8.93 -19.97
CA ALA A 70 15.77 -9.87 -19.30
C ALA A 70 16.17 -11.04 -20.20
N ALA A 71 15.25 -11.56 -21.02
CA ALA A 71 15.55 -12.62 -21.98
C ALA A 71 16.53 -12.17 -23.07
N LYS A 72 16.31 -10.98 -23.65
CA LYS A 72 17.24 -10.39 -24.64
C LYS A 72 18.64 -10.21 -24.06
N ASN A 73 18.74 -9.69 -22.82
CA ASN A 73 20.04 -9.50 -22.16
C ASN A 73 20.77 -10.82 -21.88
N ARG A 74 20.04 -11.94 -21.67
CA ARG A 74 20.65 -13.27 -21.52
C ARG A 74 21.18 -13.82 -22.84
N GLN A 75 20.51 -13.54 -23.97
CA GLN A 75 20.95 -13.98 -25.30
C GLN A 75 22.18 -13.22 -25.81
N ALA A 76 22.40 -11.99 -25.33
CA ALA A 76 23.54 -11.16 -25.69
C ALA A 76 24.80 -11.42 -24.84
N ARG A 77 24.73 -12.35 -23.87
CA ARG A 77 25.88 -12.86 -23.11
C ARG A 77 26.38 -14.15 -23.73
#